data_AF-A0A8T5NBU0-F1
#
_entry.id   AF-A0A8T5NBU0-F1
#
_cell.length_a   1.000
_cell.length_b   1.000
_cell.length_c   1.000
_cell.angle_alpha   90.00
_cell.angle_beta   90.00
_cell.angle_gamma   90.00
#
_symmetry.space_group_name_H-M   'P 1'
#
loop_
_entity.id
_entity.type
_entity.pdbx_description
1 polymer ?
#
loop_
_entity_poly.entity_id
_entity_poly.type
_entity_poly.pdbx_seq_one_letter_code
_entity_poly.pdbx_strand_id
1 'polypeptide(L)'
;MGRGLALVIRQKWPIVYSEYRKMFSAGELKLGSVQFVKVAPELYVCNLAGQDRWGTDSSKTDLGAYSLAWPIVSLEAEKLGLPVYAPWMFGCGLAGGDWSVVQPKIEALCPEVIWARRETGHTWEKSENYRGF
;
A
#
# COMPACT_ATOMS: atom_id res chain seq x y z
N MET A 1 -10.38 -6.69 2.64
CA MET A 1 -10.51 -5.44 1.85
C MET A 1 -11.96 -4.91 1.87
N GLY A 2 -12.33 -4.15 2.91
CA GLY A 2 -13.73 -3.71 3.09
C GLY A 2 -13.93 -2.27 3.60
N ARG A 3 -12.83 -1.54 3.86
CA ARG A 3 -12.84 -0.14 4.33
C ARG A 3 -11.58 0.60 3.89
N GLY A 4 -11.58 1.92 4.00
CA GLY A 4 -10.43 2.77 3.68
C GLY A 4 -9.91 2.60 2.25
N LEU A 5 -8.60 2.79 2.06
CA LEU A 5 -7.96 2.68 0.75
C LEU A 5 -8.19 1.32 0.09
N ALA A 6 -8.23 0.22 0.86
CA ALA A 6 -8.47 -1.10 0.32
C ALA A 6 -9.86 -1.24 -0.34
N LEU A 7 -10.88 -0.53 0.14
CA LEU A 7 -12.19 -0.51 -0.50
C LEU A 7 -12.15 0.28 -1.82
N VAL A 8 -11.48 1.42 -1.84
CA VAL A 8 -11.31 2.25 -3.05
C VAL A 8 -10.56 1.48 -4.14
N ILE A 9 -9.47 0.80 -3.79
CA ILE A 9 -8.72 -0.08 -4.70
C ILE A 9 -9.61 -1.20 -5.25
N ARG A 10 -10.39 -1.87 -4.38
CA ARG A 10 -11.31 -2.92 -4.81
C ARG A 10 -12.36 -2.42 -5.79
N GLN A 11 -12.90 -1.22 -5.56
CA GLN A 11 -13.91 -0.61 -6.45
C GLN A 11 -13.30 -0.22 -7.81
N LYS A 12 -12.09 0.35 -7.81
CA LYS A 12 -11.40 0.77 -9.04
C LYS A 12 -10.86 -0.41 -9.85
N TRP A 13 -10.30 -1.41 -9.18
CA TRP A 13 -9.69 -2.60 -9.80
C TRP A 13 -10.18 -3.87 -9.11
N PRO A 14 -11.35 -4.40 -9.50
CA PRO A 14 -11.93 -5.61 -8.90
C PRO A 14 -11.00 -6.84 -8.94
N ILE A 15 -10.13 -6.93 -9.94
CA ILE A 15 -9.12 -8.00 -10.10
C ILE A 15 -8.20 -8.12 -8.88
N VAL A 16 -7.85 -7.01 -8.23
CA VAL A 16 -7.00 -7.02 -7.03
C VAL A 16 -7.67 -7.80 -5.91
N TYR A 17 -8.98 -7.63 -5.75
CA TYR A 17 -9.73 -8.35 -4.72
C TYR A 17 -9.91 -9.82 -5.07
N SER A 18 -10.14 -10.17 -6.34
CA SER A 18 -10.25 -11.59 -6.72
C SER A 18 -8.93 -12.34 -6.50
N GLU A 19 -7.80 -11.75 -6.87
CA GLU A 19 -6.48 -12.36 -6.63
C GLU A 19 -6.15 -12.45 -5.14
N TYR A 20 -6.45 -11.40 -4.37
CA TYR A 20 -6.35 -11.44 -2.91
C TYR A 20 -7.16 -12.60 -2.31
N ARG A 21 -8.42 -12.78 -2.76
CA ARG A 21 -9.31 -13.84 -2.26
C ARG A 21 -8.81 -15.23 -2.64
N LYS A 22 -8.20 -15.41 -3.80
CA LYS A 22 -7.59 -16.68 -4.21
C LYS A 22 -6.45 -17.06 -3.26
N MET A 23 -5.48 -16.16 -3.07
CA MET A 23 -4.33 -16.38 -2.18
C MET A 23 -4.77 -16.60 -0.72
N PHE A 24 -5.78 -15.86 -0.26
CA PHE A 24 -6.37 -16.05 1.07
C PHE A 24 -7.02 -17.42 1.22
N SER A 25 -7.82 -17.86 0.23
CA SER A 25 -8.53 -19.15 0.30
C SER A 25 -7.57 -20.33 0.18
N ALA A 26 -6.41 -20.14 -0.44
CA ALA A 26 -5.32 -21.13 -0.50
C ALA A 26 -4.50 -21.21 0.80
N GLY A 27 -4.71 -20.31 1.78
CA GLY A 27 -3.91 -20.26 3.01
C GLY A 27 -2.49 -19.73 2.81
N GLU A 28 -2.22 -19.09 1.67
CA GLU A 28 -0.90 -18.56 1.31
C GLU A 28 -0.69 -17.13 1.80
N LEU A 29 -1.77 -16.43 2.15
CA LEU A 29 -1.70 -15.08 2.71
C LEU A 29 -1.27 -15.13 4.18
N LYS A 30 0.04 -15.07 4.42
CA LYS A 30 0.65 -15.04 5.76
C LYS A 30 1.24 -13.66 6.05
N LEU A 31 1.54 -13.37 7.32
CA LEU A 31 2.25 -12.14 7.68
C LEU A 31 3.59 -12.06 6.92
N GLY A 32 3.86 -10.89 6.35
CA GLY A 32 5.03 -10.64 5.52
C GLY A 32 4.87 -11.06 4.06
N SER A 33 3.77 -11.72 3.68
CA SER A 33 3.49 -12.03 2.27
C SER A 33 3.19 -10.76 1.48
N VAL A 34 3.64 -10.74 0.23
CA VAL A 34 3.29 -9.73 -0.78
C VAL A 34 2.64 -10.40 -1.98
N GLN A 35 1.72 -9.70 -2.62
CA GLN A 35 1.10 -10.12 -3.87
C GLN A 35 1.02 -8.92 -4.81
N PHE A 36 1.68 -9.03 -5.96
CA PHE A 36 1.63 -8.02 -7.02
C PHE A 36 0.53 -8.39 -8.02
N VAL A 37 -0.40 -7.45 -8.24
CA VAL A 37 -1.48 -7.60 -9.22
C VAL A 37 -1.32 -6.52 -10.28
N LYS A 38 -1.06 -6.92 -11.53
CA LYS A 38 -0.99 -5.98 -12.65
C LYS A 38 -2.39 -5.43 -12.95
N VAL A 39 -2.55 -4.11 -12.94
CA VAL A 39 -3.83 -3.43 -13.19
C VAL A 39 -3.79 -2.49 -14.40
N ALA A 40 -2.59 -2.16 -14.90
CA ALA A 40 -2.37 -1.48 -16.17
C ALA A 40 -0.96 -1.87 -16.73
N PRO A 41 -0.58 -1.46 -17.95
CA PRO A 41 0.72 -1.81 -18.54
C PRO A 41 1.93 -1.55 -17.64
N GLU A 42 1.93 -0.42 -16.93
CA GLU A 42 3.01 0.03 -16.04
C GLU A 42 2.50 0.30 -14.61
N LEU A 43 1.40 -0.34 -14.22
CA LEU A 43 0.81 -0.15 -12.89
C LEU A 43 0.46 -1.48 -12.24
N TYR A 44 0.99 -1.66 -11.04
CA TYR A 44 0.72 -2.80 -10.18
C TYR A 44 0.14 -2.32 -8.87
N VAL A 45 -0.78 -3.11 -8.30
CA VAL A 45 -1.18 -2.97 -6.91
C VAL A 45 -0.51 -4.08 -6.11
N CYS A 46 0.25 -3.71 -5.10
CA CYS A 46 0.87 -4.64 -4.16
C CYS A 46 0.00 -4.79 -2.90
N ASN A 47 -0.59 -5.96 -2.71
CA ASN A 47 -1.18 -6.34 -1.43
C ASN A 47 -0.08 -6.78 -0.47
N LEU A 48 0.13 -6.05 0.62
CA LEU A 48 1.12 -6.38 1.65
C LEU A 48 0.41 -6.85 2.93
N ALA A 49 0.67 -8.07 3.36
CA ALA A 49 0.09 -8.65 4.57
C ALA A 49 0.89 -8.25 5.82
N GLY A 50 0.69 -7.02 6.28
CA GLY A 50 1.46 -6.45 7.40
C GLY A 50 0.69 -6.24 8.70
N GLN A 51 -0.53 -6.81 8.80
CA GLN A 51 -1.34 -6.72 10.02
C GLN A 51 -1.79 -8.10 10.48
N ASP A 52 -1.62 -8.41 11.77
CA ASP A 52 -2.19 -9.61 12.36
C ASP A 52 -3.61 -9.30 12.84
N ARG A 53 -4.61 -9.90 12.18
CA ARG A 53 -6.05 -9.68 12.40
C ARG A 53 -6.56 -8.29 12.00
N TRP A 54 -7.89 -8.19 11.85
CA TRP A 54 -8.58 -6.93 11.57
C TRP A 54 -9.31 -6.45 12.84
N GLY A 55 -9.18 -5.17 13.19
CA GLY A 55 -9.79 -4.59 14.39
C GLY A 55 -9.23 -3.20 14.68
N THR A 56 -9.66 -2.57 15.78
CA THR A 56 -9.11 -1.30 16.33
C THR A 56 -8.78 -1.43 17.82
N ASP A 57 -8.78 -2.66 18.32
CA ASP A 57 -8.62 -3.07 19.71
C ASP A 57 -7.17 -3.01 20.22
N SER A 58 -6.20 -3.10 19.31
CA SER A 58 -4.76 -2.90 19.59
C SER A 58 -4.03 -2.49 18.31
N SER A 59 -2.78 -2.01 18.43
CA SER A 59 -1.91 -1.90 17.25
C SER A 59 -1.79 -3.28 16.60
N LYS A 60 -2.09 -3.34 15.30
CA LYS A 60 -2.03 -4.53 14.46
C LYS A 60 -0.86 -4.49 13.50
N THR A 61 -0.17 -3.36 13.40
CA THR A 61 0.99 -3.20 12.52
C THR A 61 2.14 -4.04 13.02
N ASP A 62 2.56 -4.98 12.18
CA ASP A 62 3.66 -5.89 12.48
C ASP A 62 4.92 -5.42 11.73
N LEU A 63 5.86 -4.83 12.48
CA LEU A 63 7.14 -4.37 11.93
C LEU A 63 8.03 -5.54 11.45
N GLY A 64 7.85 -6.74 12.01
CA GLY A 64 8.51 -7.95 11.54
C GLY A 64 8.00 -8.36 10.15
N ALA A 65 6.68 -8.30 9.95
CA ALA A 65 6.07 -8.50 8.63
C ALA A 65 6.57 -7.47 7.62
N TYR A 66 6.74 -6.20 8.03
CA TYR A 66 7.33 -5.17 7.16
C TYR A 66 8.79 -5.48 6.79
N SER A 67 9.58 -5.96 7.74
CA SER A 67 10.95 -6.42 7.49
C SER A 67 11.05 -7.56 6.47
N LEU A 68 10.01 -8.36 6.31
CA LEU A 68 9.94 -9.41 5.28
C LEU A 68 9.42 -8.87 3.94
N ALA A 69 8.39 -8.03 3.98
CA ALA A 69 7.65 -7.65 2.79
C ALA A 69 8.29 -6.51 1.98
N TRP A 70 8.75 -5.44 2.63
CA TRP A 70 9.24 -4.24 1.94
C TRP A 70 10.49 -4.47 1.08
N PRO A 71 11.46 -5.31 1.49
CA PRO A 71 12.59 -5.66 0.62
C PRO A 71 12.13 -6.35 -0.67
N ILE A 72 11.06 -7.15 -0.63
CA ILE A 72 10.51 -7.81 -1.82
C ILE A 72 9.84 -6.78 -2.73
N VAL A 73 9.11 -5.80 -2.15
CA VAL A 73 8.53 -4.68 -2.91
C VAL A 73 9.60 -3.88 -3.63
N SER A 74 10.67 -3.52 -2.92
CA SER A 74 11.78 -2.75 -3.48
C SER A 74 12.47 -3.49 -4.63
N LEU A 75 12.84 -4.76 -4.40
CA LEU A 75 13.50 -5.59 -5.41
C LEU A 75 12.61 -5.80 -6.66
N GLU A 76 11.30 -5.98 -6.48
CA GLU A 76 10.40 -6.19 -7.61
C GLU A 76 10.18 -4.90 -8.41
N ALA A 77 10.09 -3.75 -7.73
CA ALA A 77 10.00 -2.44 -8.37
C ALA A 77 11.26 -2.12 -9.18
N GLU A 78 12.45 -2.42 -8.63
CA GLU A 78 13.72 -2.29 -9.33
C GLU A 78 13.76 -3.13 -10.61
N LYS A 79 13.40 -4.42 -10.53
CA LYS A 79 13.34 -5.32 -11.70
C LYS A 79 12.39 -4.83 -12.79
N LEU A 80 11.28 -4.21 -12.39
CA LEU A 80 10.27 -3.67 -13.30
C LEU A 80 10.65 -2.27 -13.81
N GLY A 81 11.63 -1.58 -13.22
CA GLY A 81 11.95 -0.20 -13.52
C GLY A 81 10.81 0.78 -13.16
N LEU A 82 10.00 0.45 -12.15
CA LEU A 82 8.83 1.24 -11.75
C LEU A 82 9.02 1.89 -10.37
N PRO A 83 8.45 3.08 -10.13
CA PRO A 83 8.49 3.72 -8.82
C PRO A 83 7.57 3.01 -7.81
N VAL A 84 7.94 3.09 -6.52
CA VAL A 84 7.12 2.57 -5.41
C VAL A 84 6.32 3.72 -4.78
N TYR A 85 4.99 3.63 -4.80
CA TYR A 85 4.12 4.58 -4.09
C TYR A 85 3.45 3.92 -2.89
N ALA A 86 3.44 4.63 -1.76
CA ALA A 86 2.73 4.21 -0.56
C ALA A 86 1.94 5.39 0.04
N PRO A 87 0.73 5.16 0.58
CA PRO A 87 -0.01 6.22 1.23
C PRO A 87 0.74 6.72 2.46
N TRP A 88 0.77 8.03 2.66
CA TRP A 88 1.22 8.62 3.93
C TRP A 88 0.41 8.04 5.10
N MET A 89 1.06 7.79 6.24
CA MET A 89 0.51 7.01 7.37
C MET A 89 0.17 5.55 7.04
N PHE A 90 0.87 4.91 6.09
CA PHE A 90 0.76 3.48 5.83
C PHE A 90 0.97 2.67 7.12
N GLY A 91 0.02 1.79 7.47
CA GLY A 91 0.07 1.04 8.72
C GLY A 91 -0.26 1.83 10.00
N CYS A 92 -0.48 3.15 9.93
CA CYS A 92 -0.66 3.96 11.14
C CYS A 92 -2.09 4.40 11.39
N GLY A 93 -2.97 4.36 10.37
CA GLY A 93 -4.39 4.66 10.51
C GLY A 93 -5.14 3.57 11.27
N LEU A 94 -5.97 2.80 10.56
CA LEU A 94 -6.80 1.76 11.18
C LEU A 94 -6.01 0.63 11.86
N ALA A 95 -4.73 0.46 11.51
CA ALA A 95 -3.86 -0.55 12.09
C ALA A 95 -3.13 -0.06 13.35
N GLY A 96 -3.16 1.24 13.67
CA GLY A 96 -2.65 1.79 14.94
C GLY A 96 -1.13 1.76 15.12
N GLY A 97 -0.34 1.62 14.05
CA GLY A 97 1.11 1.75 14.13
C GLY A 97 1.57 3.18 14.46
N ASP A 98 2.73 3.30 15.09
CA ASP A 98 3.38 4.60 15.34
C ASP A 98 4.15 5.05 14.08
N TRP A 99 3.73 6.17 13.49
CA TRP A 99 4.35 6.69 12.28
C TRP A 99 5.83 7.06 12.47
N SER A 100 6.21 7.52 13.66
CA SER A 100 7.60 7.85 13.99
C SER A 100 8.53 6.63 13.97
N VAL A 101 7.96 5.43 14.09
CA VAL A 101 8.69 4.15 13.99
C VAL A 101 8.51 3.51 12.63
N VAL A 102 7.30 3.51 12.09
CA VAL A 102 6.94 2.86 10.82
C VAL A 102 7.64 3.53 9.63
N GLN A 103 7.63 4.86 9.56
CA GLN A 103 8.22 5.59 8.44
C GLN A 103 9.71 5.29 8.26
N PRO A 104 10.60 5.53 9.26
CA PRO A 104 12.03 5.29 9.08
C PRO A 104 12.35 3.82 8.85
N LYS A 105 11.53 2.90 9.39
CA LYS A 105 11.67 1.46 9.12
C LYS A 105 11.43 1.14 7.65
N ILE A 106 10.38 1.69 7.05
CA ILE A 106 10.05 1.47 5.64
C ILE A 106 11.11 2.13 4.75
N GLU A 107 11.51 3.36 5.04
CA GLU A 107 12.55 4.08 4.28
C GLU A 107 13.91 3.35 4.33
N ALA A 108 14.23 2.66 5.43
CA ALA A 108 15.42 1.82 5.51
C ALA A 108 15.33 0.52 4.67
N LEU A 109 14.11 0.03 4.38
CA LEU A 109 13.85 -1.21 3.64
C LEU A 109 13.54 -0.99 2.16
N CYS A 110 13.04 0.20 1.81
CA CYS A 110 12.65 0.65 0.47
C CYS A 110 12.95 2.16 0.39
N PRO A 111 14.22 2.55 0.19
CA PRO A 111 14.65 3.95 0.19
C PRO A 111 14.01 4.82 -0.91
N GLU A 112 13.55 4.19 -1.99
CA GLU A 112 12.91 4.80 -3.14
C GLU A 112 11.40 5.02 -2.97
N VAL A 113 10.83 4.69 -1.80
CA VAL A 113 9.40 4.86 -1.54
C VAL A 113 8.97 6.32 -1.67
N ILE A 114 7.91 6.55 -2.44
CA ILE A 114 7.28 7.85 -2.61
C ILE A 114 6.00 7.89 -1.79
N TRP A 115 5.97 8.75 -0.77
CA TRP A 115 4.81 8.92 0.10
C TRP A 115 3.71 9.76 -0.57
N ALA A 116 2.65 9.09 -1.02
CA ALA A 116 1.47 9.74 -1.58
C ALA A 116 0.61 10.36 -0.47
N ARG A 117 0.42 11.68 -0.52
CA ARG A 117 -0.46 12.43 0.38
C ARG A 117 -1.74 12.79 -0.35
N ARG A 118 -2.87 12.73 0.35
CA ARG A 118 -4.08 13.41 -0.12
C ARG A 118 -3.92 14.89 0.23
N GLU A 119 -3.96 15.78 -0.76
CA GLU A 119 -4.13 17.19 -0.47
C GLU A 119 -5.48 17.41 0.22
N THR A 120 -5.44 17.97 1.42
CA THR A 120 -6.64 18.35 2.17
C THR A 120 -6.95 19.82 1.89
N GLY A 121 -7.93 20.04 1.01
CA GLY A 121 -8.59 21.33 0.77
C GLY A 121 -8.13 22.02 -0.51
N HIS A 122 -9.01 22.13 -1.51
CA HIS A 122 -9.72 23.36 -1.91
C HIS A 122 -10.90 22.93 -2.80
N THR A 123 -12.00 23.68 -2.74
CA THR A 123 -13.15 23.60 -3.65
C THR A 123 -12.69 23.60 -5.10
N TRP A 124 -13.39 22.85 -5.96
CA TRP A 124 -13.18 22.90 -7.41
C TRP A 124 -13.58 24.28 -7.94
N GLU A 125 -12.67 25.23 -7.94
CA GLU A 125 -12.68 26.28 -8.95
C GLU A 125 -11.78 25.81 -10.08
N LYS A 126 -12.36 25.77 -11.29
CA LYS A 126 -11.54 25.67 -12.51
C LYS A 126 -10.58 26.85 -12.49
N SER A 127 -9.30 26.61 -12.21
CA SER A 127 -8.30 27.56 -12.65
C SER A 127 -8.19 27.43 -14.17
N GLU A 128 -8.89 28.33 -14.85
CA GLU A 128 -8.40 28.81 -16.14
C GLU A 128 -6.93 29.17 -15.93
N ASN A 129 -6.05 28.60 -16.78
CA ASN A 129 -4.58 28.76 -16.82
C ASN A 129 -3.76 27.59 -16.26
N TYR A 130 -3.83 26.44 -16.92
CA TYR A 130 -2.65 25.57 -17.06
C TYR A 130 -2.36 25.33 -18.55
N ARG A 131 -1.36 26.06 -19.05
CA ARG A 131 -0.62 25.76 -20.29
C ARG A 131 0.75 25.26 -19.85
N GLY A 132 1.19 24.10 -20.34
CA GLY A 132 2.57 23.68 -20.14
C GLY A 132 2.82 22.23 -20.48
N PHE A 133 3.27 22.05 -21.73
CA PHE A 133 4.05 20.99 -22.39
C PHE A 133 4.34 19.68 -21.65
#